data_AF-A0ABD8AA79-F1
#
_entry.id   AF-A0ABD8AA79-F1
#
_cell.length_a   1.000
_cell.length_b   1.000
_cell.length_c   1.000
_cell.angle_alpha   90.00
_cell.angle_beta   90.00
_cell.angle_gamma   90.00
#
_symmetry.space_group_name_H-M   'P 1'
#
loop_
_entity.id
_entity.type
_entity.pdbx_description
1 polymer ?
#
loop_
_entity_poly.entity_id
_entity_poly.type
_entity_poly.pdbx_seq_one_letter_code
_entity_poly.pdbx_strand_id
1 'polypeptide(L)'
;MKLEKETAVSPVIGVMLMLVVTLIIAAAISAFAGGLIGNNNQDVPKLAMNVKVVNSGYWQSSYFKAEVTGVDKPIDTQDLKIVTSWSKTLINGTTINGGATMVPGETNFNVTFNMNPWSNYEEWRSVCPQGYGPGVGLNGTESANFWPYERKPGGPEYVRGPGPGLKASMAELEVGNLTNYSWFGNYHLQAGTIMFARPFGGDKGGQGTGQLSFDVGYGITPSDEGNTGGGRYYYAYGYSDKGQTKATFNETSVDQMEAVLGSDWNMLRVGDTVNVKVIHVPSGQAIWQKDIAVEG
;
A
#
# COMPACT_ATOMS: atom_id res chain seq x y z
N MET A 1 -54.13 45.56 1.93
CA MET A 1 -52.75 45.09 2.18
C MET A 1 -52.65 44.73 3.66
N LYS A 2 -52.38 43.48 4.01
CA LYS A 2 -52.12 43.09 5.41
C LYS A 2 -50.64 43.34 5.73
N LEU A 3 -50.37 43.88 6.91
CA LEU A 3 -49.05 43.80 7.53
C LEU A 3 -49.08 42.59 8.46
N GLU A 4 -48.27 41.57 8.17
CA GLU A 4 -48.08 40.46 9.10
C GLU A 4 -47.05 40.86 10.16
N LYS A 5 -47.32 40.48 11.41
CA LYS A 5 -46.39 40.77 12.52
C LYS A 5 -45.35 39.67 12.60
N GLU A 6 -44.17 39.94 12.05
CA GLU A 6 -42.92 39.29 12.45
C GLU A 6 -42.82 39.31 13.98
N THR A 7 -42.92 38.14 14.62
CA THR A 7 -42.89 38.02 16.08
C THR A 7 -41.43 37.93 16.54
N ALA A 8 -40.85 39.07 16.90
CA ALA A 8 -39.49 39.14 17.41
C ALA A 8 -39.31 38.25 18.65
N VAL A 9 -38.59 37.13 18.48
CA VAL A 9 -38.18 36.26 19.58
C VAL A 9 -37.21 36.99 20.51
N SER A 10 -37.35 36.78 21.82
CA SER A 10 -36.50 37.46 22.81
C SER A 10 -35.02 37.09 22.62
N PRO A 11 -34.08 38.05 22.66
CA PRO A 11 -32.64 37.77 22.59
C PRO A 11 -32.17 36.74 23.63
N VAL A 12 -32.79 36.72 24.82
CA VAL A 12 -32.49 35.74 25.87
C VAL A 12 -32.84 34.31 25.42
N ILE A 13 -33.96 34.13 24.73
CA ILE A 13 -34.39 32.83 24.19
C ILE A 13 -33.46 32.40 23.05
N GLY A 14 -33.05 33.33 22.18
CA GLY A 14 -32.07 33.06 21.12
C GLY A 14 -30.73 32.57 21.67
N VAL A 15 -30.19 33.24 22.69
CA VAL A 15 -28.94 32.83 23.37
C VAL A 15 -29.10 31.50 24.11
N MET A 16 -30.21 31.29 24.84
CA MET A 16 -30.46 30.01 25.51
C MET A 16 -30.58 28.84 24.52
N LEU A 17 -31.30 29.03 23.42
CA LEU A 17 -31.44 28.00 22.38
C LEU A 17 -30.09 27.69 21.73
N MET A 18 -29.30 28.71 21.40
CA MET A 18 -27.95 28.54 20.84
C MET A 18 -27.05 27.75 21.80
N LEU A 19 -27.02 28.10 23.09
CA LEU A 19 -26.21 27.40 24.09
C LEU A 19 -26.64 25.93 24.25
N VAL A 20 -27.94 25.64 24.31
CA VAL A 20 -28.44 24.25 24.41
C VAL A 20 -28.08 23.45 23.16
N VAL A 21 -28.25 24.01 21.96
CA VAL A 21 -27.89 23.36 20.69
C VAL A 21 -26.37 23.13 20.61
N THR A 22 -25.55 24.11 20.98
CA THR A 22 -24.08 23.96 21.02
C THR A 22 -23.66 22.89 22.02
N LEU A 23 -24.27 22.82 23.22
CA LEU A 23 -23.97 21.79 24.21
C LEU A 23 -24.38 20.38 23.75
N ILE A 24 -25.54 20.23 23.12
CA ILE A 24 -25.99 18.93 22.56
C ILE A 24 -25.08 18.49 21.41
N ILE A 25 -24.71 19.40 20.50
CA ILE A 25 -23.80 19.09 19.39
C ILE A 25 -22.39 18.77 19.92
N ALA A 26 -21.88 19.54 20.88
CA ALA A 26 -20.58 19.27 21.50
C ALA A 26 -20.58 17.93 22.26
N ALA A 27 -21.67 17.58 22.95
CA ALA A 27 -21.82 16.27 23.60
C ALA A 27 -21.90 15.13 22.58
N ALA A 28 -22.62 15.30 21.47
CA ALA A 28 -22.69 14.31 20.39
C ALA A 28 -21.34 14.10 19.69
N ILE A 29 -20.61 15.19 19.40
CA ILE A 29 -19.25 15.14 18.85
C ILE A 29 -18.29 14.50 19.87
N SER A 30 -18.40 14.82 21.16
CA SER A 30 -17.58 14.22 22.21
C SER A 30 -17.91 12.74 22.43
N ALA A 31 -19.16 12.32 22.24
CA ALA A 31 -19.57 10.92 22.30
C ALA A 31 -19.14 10.14 21.03
N PHE A 32 -19.09 10.79 19.87
CA PHE A 32 -18.59 10.18 18.63
C PHE A 32 -17.06 10.04 18.65
N ALA A 33 -16.34 11.07 19.09
CA ALA A 33 -14.90 11.02 19.32
C ALA A 33 -14.55 10.06 20.48
N GLY A 34 -15.31 10.10 21.58
CA GLY A 34 -15.16 9.20 22.72
C GLY A 34 -15.53 7.75 22.42
N GLY A 35 -16.47 7.50 21.50
CA GLY A 35 -16.76 6.17 20.97
C GLY A 35 -15.63 5.59 20.11
N LEU A 36 -14.74 6.44 19.59
CA LEU A 36 -13.49 6.05 18.95
C LEU A 36 -12.34 5.84 19.96
N ILE A 37 -12.46 6.39 21.17
CA ILE A 37 -11.56 6.13 22.30
C ILE A 37 -12.12 4.94 23.09
N GLY A 38 -11.91 3.74 22.53
CA GLY A 38 -12.29 2.50 23.20
C GLY A 38 -11.69 2.41 24.61
N ASN A 39 -12.54 2.12 25.61
CA ASN A 39 -12.09 1.91 26.98
C ASN A 39 -11.14 0.70 27.05
N ASN A 40 -9.84 0.95 27.18
CA ASN A 40 -8.92 0.16 27.99
C ASN A 40 -7.61 0.92 28.19
N ASN A 41 -6.86 0.56 29.24
CA ASN A 41 -5.47 0.99 29.43
C ASN A 41 -4.54 0.18 28.50
N GLN A 42 -4.84 0.24 27.19
CA GLN A 42 -4.32 -0.67 26.19
C GLN A 42 -2.89 -0.28 25.83
N ASP A 43 -1.96 -1.21 26.04
CA ASP A 43 -0.52 -1.00 25.91
C ASP A 43 -0.15 -0.77 24.43
N VAL A 44 -0.17 0.50 24.00
CA VAL A 44 0.08 0.91 22.60
C VAL A 44 1.55 0.67 22.25
N PRO A 45 1.86 -0.20 21.27
CA PRO A 45 3.24 -0.51 20.91
C PRO A 45 3.92 0.71 20.28
N LYS A 46 5.20 0.89 20.58
CA LYS A 46 6.05 1.94 19.98
C LYS A 46 6.72 1.38 18.74
N LEU A 47 6.60 2.10 17.62
CA LEU A 47 7.23 1.73 16.35
C LEU A 47 8.23 2.81 15.93
N ALA A 48 9.48 2.41 15.70
CA ALA A 48 10.48 3.20 15.01
C ALA A 48 10.84 2.52 13.68
N MET A 49 10.79 3.28 12.58
CA MET A 49 11.17 2.77 11.25
C MET A 49 11.71 3.87 10.35
N ASN A 50 12.61 3.47 9.43
CA ASN A 50 13.14 4.26 8.34
C ASN A 50 12.35 3.96 7.06
N VAL A 51 11.69 4.96 6.48
CA VAL A 51 10.93 4.81 5.23
C VAL A 51 11.63 5.54 4.09
N LYS A 52 11.69 4.89 2.92
CA LYS A 52 12.10 5.42 1.63
C LYS A 52 10.98 5.23 0.60
N VAL A 53 10.79 6.23 -0.24
CA VAL A 53 10.02 6.13 -1.49
C VAL A 53 10.97 6.53 -2.60
N VAL A 54 11.23 5.62 -3.55
CA VAL A 54 12.15 5.83 -4.67
C VAL A 54 11.36 5.72 -5.97
N ASN A 55 11.48 6.73 -6.83
CA ASN A 55 10.93 6.72 -8.17
C ASN A 55 12.00 7.21 -9.16
N SER A 56 12.77 6.26 -9.69
CA SER A 56 13.83 6.52 -10.68
C SER A 56 13.30 6.72 -12.10
N GLY A 57 12.06 6.28 -12.36
CA GLY A 57 11.49 6.12 -13.69
C GLY A 57 11.58 4.72 -14.28
N TYR A 58 12.15 3.74 -13.55
CA TYR A 58 12.30 2.34 -13.99
C TYR A 58 11.87 1.36 -12.90
N TRP A 59 11.28 0.21 -13.27
CA TRP A 59 10.76 -0.77 -12.30
C TRP A 59 11.84 -1.42 -11.42
N GLN A 60 13.05 -1.64 -11.95
CA GLN A 60 14.14 -2.30 -11.23
C GLN A 60 14.70 -1.48 -10.06
N SER A 61 14.48 -0.16 -10.06
CA SER A 61 15.07 0.77 -9.08
C SER A 61 14.07 1.73 -8.43
N SER A 62 12.78 1.61 -8.73
CA SER A 62 11.69 2.30 -8.03
C SER A 62 11.06 1.38 -6.99
N TYR A 63 10.85 1.85 -5.76
CA TYR A 63 10.30 1.04 -4.68
C TYR A 63 9.82 1.89 -3.48
N PHE A 64 8.92 1.31 -2.69
CA PHE A 64 8.63 1.69 -1.31
C PHE A 64 9.36 0.72 -0.39
N LYS A 65 10.11 1.23 0.61
CA LYS A 65 10.70 0.41 1.67
C LYS A 65 10.51 1.07 3.03
N ALA A 66 9.93 0.35 3.99
CA ALA A 66 9.84 0.73 5.39
C ALA A 66 10.56 -0.31 6.26
N GLU A 67 11.69 0.08 6.83
CA GLU A 67 12.60 -0.78 7.60
C GLU A 67 12.49 -0.46 9.09
N VAL A 68 11.99 -1.43 9.87
CA VAL A 68 11.73 -1.29 11.30
C VAL A 68 13.05 -1.24 12.07
N THR A 69 13.37 -0.10 12.66
CA THR A 69 14.62 0.13 13.41
C THR A 69 14.48 -0.20 14.89
N GLY A 70 13.25 -0.23 15.42
CA GLY A 70 12.99 -0.64 16.79
C GLY A 70 11.50 -0.74 17.12
N VAL A 71 11.19 -1.65 18.06
CA VAL A 71 9.89 -1.77 18.71
C VAL A 71 10.11 -2.05 20.19
N ASP A 72 9.18 -1.69 21.08
CA ASP A 72 9.25 -2.07 22.49
C ASP A 72 8.73 -3.50 22.77
N LYS A 73 7.93 -4.04 21.85
CA LYS A 73 7.48 -5.43 21.77
C LYS A 73 7.14 -5.79 20.31
N PRO A 74 7.17 -7.08 19.90
CA PRO A 74 6.69 -7.47 18.58
C PRO A 74 5.26 -6.96 18.32
N ILE A 75 5.00 -6.49 17.10
CA ILE A 75 3.70 -5.91 16.72
C ILE A 75 3.08 -6.73 15.60
N ASP A 76 1.97 -7.41 15.86
CA ASP A 76 1.24 -8.20 14.87
C ASP A 76 0.71 -7.26 13.77
N THR A 77 1.07 -7.51 12.50
CA THR A 77 0.55 -6.68 11.39
C THR A 77 -0.96 -6.78 11.22
N GLN A 78 -1.59 -7.83 11.75
CA GLN A 78 -3.05 -7.96 11.86
C GLN A 78 -3.71 -6.83 12.67
N ASP A 79 -2.98 -6.25 13.65
CA ASP A 79 -3.45 -5.13 14.47
C ASP A 79 -3.04 -3.76 13.89
N LEU A 80 -2.51 -3.71 12.66
CA LEU A 80 -2.02 -2.49 12.02
C LEU A 80 -2.79 -2.13 10.75
N LYS A 81 -2.95 -0.83 10.52
CA LYS A 81 -3.37 -0.25 9.23
C LYS A 81 -2.32 0.76 8.80
N ILE A 82 -1.83 0.65 7.56
CA ILE A 82 -0.91 1.63 6.99
C ILE A 82 -1.72 2.54 6.06
N VAL A 83 -1.47 3.84 6.13
CA VAL A 83 -2.08 4.85 5.27
C VAL A 83 -0.98 5.67 4.63
N THR A 84 -1.06 5.87 3.32
CA THR A 84 -0.22 6.82 2.59
C THR A 84 -1.09 7.89 1.96
N SER A 85 -0.54 9.09 1.77
CA SER A 85 -1.20 10.17 1.05
C SER A 85 -0.18 11.15 0.50
N TRP A 86 -0.37 11.58 -0.74
CA TRP A 86 0.46 12.59 -1.40
C TRP A 86 -0.39 13.49 -2.31
N SER A 87 0.11 14.69 -2.55
CA SER A 87 -0.52 15.68 -3.43
C SER A 87 0.56 16.36 -4.25
N LYS A 88 0.29 16.58 -5.53
CA LYS A 88 1.24 17.18 -6.47
C LYS A 88 0.54 18.10 -7.45
N THR A 89 0.96 19.36 -7.49
CA THR A 89 0.58 20.29 -8.56
C THR A 89 1.53 20.12 -9.74
N LEU A 90 0.97 19.78 -10.90
CA LEU A 90 1.67 19.66 -12.18
C LEU A 90 1.95 21.05 -12.78
N ILE A 91 2.85 21.11 -13.77
CA ILE A 91 3.30 22.37 -14.42
C ILE A 91 2.13 23.16 -15.05
N ASN A 92 1.06 22.48 -15.45
CA ASN A 92 -0.16 23.09 -15.99
C ASN A 92 -1.15 23.57 -14.90
N GLY A 93 -0.78 23.54 -13.62
CA GLY A 93 -1.64 23.90 -12.49
C GLY A 93 -2.63 22.82 -12.03
N THR A 94 -2.73 21.68 -12.73
CA THR A 94 -3.57 20.57 -12.29
C THR A 94 -2.97 19.93 -11.04
N THR A 95 -3.74 19.82 -9.96
CA THR A 95 -3.32 19.06 -8.77
C THR A 95 -3.86 17.64 -8.84
N ILE A 96 -2.95 16.68 -8.86
CA ILE A 96 -3.23 15.25 -8.69
C ILE A 96 -2.99 14.86 -7.23
N ASN A 97 -3.74 13.88 -6.75
CA ASN A 97 -3.61 13.35 -5.39
C ASN A 97 -3.62 11.83 -5.46
N GLY A 98 -2.83 11.19 -4.61
CA GLY A 98 -2.83 9.75 -4.44
C GLY A 98 -2.56 9.35 -3.00
N GLY A 99 -2.40 8.05 -2.80
CA GLY A 99 -2.34 7.41 -1.49
C GLY A 99 -3.17 6.14 -1.47
N ALA A 100 -2.83 5.24 -0.55
CA ALA A 100 -3.53 3.99 -0.33
C ALA A 100 -3.83 3.77 1.16
N THR A 101 -4.75 2.84 1.41
CA THR A 101 -5.04 2.29 2.73
C THR A 101 -4.78 0.79 2.64
N MET A 102 -3.84 0.32 3.44
CA MET A 102 -3.45 -1.09 3.50
C MET A 102 -4.05 -1.69 4.77
N VAL A 103 -4.97 -2.65 4.57
CA VAL A 103 -5.71 -3.33 5.62
C VAL A 103 -5.31 -4.81 5.64
N PRO A 104 -5.07 -5.42 6.81
CA PRO A 104 -4.69 -6.81 6.92
C PRO A 104 -5.71 -7.75 6.27
N GLY A 105 -5.24 -8.59 5.34
CA GLY A 105 -6.08 -9.57 4.65
C GLY A 105 -6.95 -9.03 3.49
N GLU A 106 -6.98 -7.71 3.23
CA GLU A 106 -7.67 -7.14 2.07
C GLU A 106 -6.72 -7.07 0.86
N THR A 107 -6.95 -7.91 -0.16
CA THR A 107 -6.15 -7.92 -1.40
C THR A 107 -6.16 -6.55 -2.07
N ASN A 108 -5.00 -5.88 -2.11
CA ASN A 108 -4.79 -4.57 -2.73
C ASN A 108 -3.80 -4.61 -3.91
N PHE A 109 -3.12 -5.74 -4.14
CA PHE A 109 -2.33 -6.02 -5.34
C PHE A 109 -3.09 -7.00 -6.22
N ASN A 110 -3.30 -6.65 -7.49
CA ASN A 110 -3.82 -7.56 -8.51
C ASN A 110 -3.21 -7.24 -9.88
N VAL A 111 -2.41 -8.13 -10.46
CA VAL A 111 -1.85 -7.95 -11.82
C VAL A 111 -2.28 -9.09 -12.72
N THR A 112 -2.86 -8.77 -13.87
CA THR A 112 -3.05 -9.73 -14.97
C THR A 112 -1.97 -9.53 -16.03
N PHE A 113 -1.25 -10.59 -16.37
CA PHE A 113 -0.10 -10.55 -17.28
C PHE A 113 0.03 -11.88 -18.04
N ASN A 114 0.99 -11.95 -18.95
CA ASN A 114 1.36 -13.19 -19.64
C ASN A 114 2.90 -13.30 -19.70
N MET A 115 3.43 -14.52 -19.63
CA MET A 115 4.88 -14.80 -19.65
C MET A 115 5.51 -14.68 -21.04
N ASN A 116 4.74 -15.02 -22.08
CA ASN A 116 5.17 -15.08 -23.48
C ASN A 116 3.93 -15.27 -24.38
N PRO A 117 4.01 -14.98 -25.70
CA PRO A 117 2.87 -15.03 -26.62
C PRO A 117 2.15 -16.39 -26.80
N TRP A 118 2.67 -17.48 -26.21
CA TRP A 118 2.13 -18.84 -26.31
C TRP A 118 1.59 -19.39 -25.00
N SER A 119 1.74 -18.65 -23.90
CA SER A 119 1.21 -19.02 -22.58
C SER A 119 -0.17 -18.41 -22.35
N ASN A 120 -0.91 -18.92 -21.37
CA ASN A 120 -2.15 -18.31 -20.92
C ASN A 120 -1.85 -17.06 -20.09
N TYR A 121 -2.82 -16.16 -19.98
CA TYR A 121 -2.77 -15.10 -18.98
C TYR A 121 -2.90 -15.70 -17.57
N GLU A 122 -2.15 -15.14 -16.64
CA GLU A 122 -2.24 -15.44 -15.21
C GLU A 122 -2.67 -14.18 -14.44
N GLU A 123 -3.41 -14.40 -13.35
CA GLU A 123 -3.82 -13.36 -12.41
C GLU A 123 -3.04 -13.53 -11.09
N TRP A 124 -2.49 -12.43 -10.59
CA TRP A 124 -1.54 -12.42 -9.48
C TRP A 124 -2.00 -11.51 -8.35
N ARG A 125 -2.38 -12.09 -7.21
CA ARG A 125 -3.00 -11.38 -6.08
C ARG A 125 -2.21 -11.50 -4.78
N SER A 126 -2.15 -10.43 -3.97
CA SER A 126 -1.56 -10.44 -2.62
C SER A 126 -1.97 -9.22 -1.78
N VAL A 127 -1.59 -9.21 -0.50
CA VAL A 127 -1.73 -8.03 0.38
C VAL A 127 -0.36 -7.37 0.59
N CYS A 128 -0.23 -6.13 0.12
CA CYS A 128 0.97 -5.30 0.18
C CYS A 128 0.86 -4.23 1.29
N PRO A 129 1.98 -3.76 1.88
CA PRO A 129 3.37 -4.08 1.53
C PRO A 129 3.82 -5.46 2.03
N GLN A 130 4.70 -6.11 1.25
CA GLN A 130 5.18 -7.45 1.57
C GLN A 130 6.26 -7.39 2.66
N GLY A 131 6.18 -8.31 3.62
CA GLY A 131 7.08 -8.44 4.76
C GLY A 131 8.29 -9.33 4.49
N TYR A 132 9.45 -8.90 4.99
CA TYR A 132 10.75 -9.58 4.89
C TYR A 132 11.55 -9.43 6.20
N GLY A 133 12.57 -10.25 6.41
CA GLY A 133 13.43 -10.18 7.60
C GLY A 133 12.88 -10.91 8.84
N PRO A 134 13.28 -10.49 10.06
CA PRO A 134 12.73 -10.98 11.33
C PRO A 134 11.20 -10.86 11.39
N GLY A 135 10.55 -11.81 12.07
CA GLY A 135 9.10 -11.82 12.27
C GLY A 135 8.27 -12.36 11.10
N VAL A 136 8.92 -12.86 10.04
CA VAL A 136 8.32 -13.46 8.83
C VAL A 136 8.82 -14.90 8.67
N GLY A 137 7.92 -15.87 8.45
CA GLY A 137 8.27 -17.30 8.26
C GLY A 137 8.87 -17.62 6.87
N LEU A 138 9.62 -18.71 6.67
CA LEU A 138 9.39 -20.09 7.13
C LEU A 138 10.62 -20.82 7.70
N ASN A 139 10.38 -21.99 8.31
CA ASN A 139 11.43 -22.91 8.77
C ASN A 139 12.05 -23.75 7.63
N GLY A 140 13.30 -23.48 7.27
CA GLY A 140 14.29 -24.52 6.94
C GLY A 140 14.20 -25.26 5.60
N THR A 141 13.19 -25.04 4.76
CA THR A 141 13.18 -25.47 3.34
C THR A 141 12.78 -24.30 2.46
N GLU A 142 13.78 -23.65 1.88
CA GLU A 142 13.67 -22.40 1.13
C GLU A 142 13.10 -22.57 -0.28
N SER A 143 12.51 -21.49 -0.82
CA SER A 143 13.25 -20.56 -1.70
C SER A 143 12.39 -19.37 -2.16
N ALA A 144 12.97 -18.32 -2.77
CA ALA A 144 12.29 -17.12 -3.31
C ALA A 144 11.71 -17.14 -4.74
N ASN A 145 10.42 -17.44 -4.98
CA ASN A 145 9.79 -17.24 -6.30
C ASN A 145 8.90 -15.99 -6.26
N PHE A 146 9.03 -15.13 -7.26
CA PHE A 146 8.10 -14.03 -7.52
C PHE A 146 6.89 -14.55 -8.32
N TRP A 147 6.13 -15.47 -7.71
CA TRP A 147 4.95 -16.12 -8.30
C TRP A 147 3.86 -16.27 -7.21
N PRO A 148 2.93 -15.31 -7.07
CA PRO A 148 1.91 -15.32 -6.03
C PRO A 148 0.81 -16.33 -6.38
N TYR A 149 0.89 -17.51 -5.77
CA TYR A 149 -0.13 -18.53 -5.96
C TYR A 149 -1.39 -18.25 -5.13
N GLU A 150 -2.54 -18.01 -5.78
CA GLU A 150 -3.83 -18.01 -5.10
C GLU A 150 -4.07 -19.34 -4.36
N ARG A 151 -4.78 -19.31 -3.24
CA ARG A 151 -5.09 -20.51 -2.45
C ARG A 151 -5.88 -21.52 -3.29
N LYS A 152 -5.20 -22.56 -3.79
CA LYS A 152 -5.81 -23.76 -4.37
C LYS A 152 -7.03 -24.20 -3.54
N PRO A 153 -8.21 -24.44 -4.12
CA PRO A 153 -9.32 -25.06 -3.40
C PRO A 153 -8.86 -26.40 -2.79
N GLY A 154 -9.00 -26.56 -1.48
CA GLY A 154 -8.45 -27.70 -0.73
C GLY A 154 -6.98 -27.57 -0.29
N GLY A 155 -6.34 -26.41 -0.48
CA GLY A 155 -4.99 -26.13 0.03
C GLY A 155 -4.94 -26.07 1.56
N PRO A 156 -3.85 -26.57 2.18
CA PRO A 156 -3.73 -26.75 3.63
C PRO A 156 -3.91 -25.45 4.42
N GLU A 157 -4.48 -25.60 5.62
CA GLU A 157 -4.80 -24.50 6.52
C GLU A 157 -3.69 -24.32 7.56
N TYR A 158 -2.77 -23.39 7.30
CA TYR A 158 -1.63 -23.13 8.17
C TYR A 158 -2.01 -22.21 9.35
N VAL A 159 -2.17 -22.82 10.52
CA VAL A 159 -2.64 -22.15 11.75
C VAL A 159 -1.48 -21.47 12.49
N ARG A 160 -1.77 -20.31 13.10
CA ARG A 160 -0.91 -19.54 14.02
C ARG A 160 -0.23 -20.44 15.07
N GLY A 161 1.09 -20.31 15.24
CA GLY A 161 1.86 -21.03 16.27
C GLY A 161 3.00 -20.18 16.85
N PRO A 162 3.29 -20.25 18.17
CA PRO A 162 4.32 -19.43 18.80
C PRO A 162 5.73 -20.02 18.67
N GLY A 163 6.70 -19.23 18.21
CA GLY A 163 8.11 -19.61 18.21
C GLY A 163 9.04 -18.46 17.77
N PRO A 164 10.33 -18.47 18.20
CA PRO A 164 11.30 -17.48 17.78
C PRO A 164 11.78 -17.78 16.34
N GLY A 165 11.04 -17.25 15.35
CA GLY A 165 11.31 -17.50 13.93
C GLY A 165 12.68 -17.00 13.45
N LEU A 166 13.34 -17.79 12.61
CA LEU A 166 14.49 -17.37 11.82
C LEU A 166 14.06 -16.38 10.71
N LYS A 167 15.03 -15.73 10.07
CA LYS A 167 14.83 -14.56 9.21
C LYS A 167 14.85 -14.98 7.73
N ALA A 168 14.03 -14.34 6.90
CA ALA A 168 14.22 -14.34 5.45
C ALA A 168 15.07 -13.13 5.01
N SER A 169 16.18 -13.35 4.31
CA SER A 169 17.08 -12.31 3.78
C SER A 169 16.90 -12.09 2.28
N MET A 170 17.39 -10.95 1.77
CA MET A 170 17.25 -10.57 0.35
C MET A 170 17.82 -11.59 -0.65
N ALA A 171 18.83 -12.39 -0.28
CA ALA A 171 19.49 -13.34 -1.18
C ALA A 171 18.74 -14.68 -1.30
N GLU A 172 18.12 -15.14 -0.20
CA GLU A 172 17.30 -16.35 -0.18
C GLU A 172 15.99 -16.17 -1.00
N LEU A 173 15.66 -14.91 -1.32
CA LEU A 173 14.52 -14.51 -2.16
C LEU A 173 14.74 -14.63 -3.68
N GLU A 174 15.92 -15.07 -4.14
CA GLU A 174 16.24 -15.10 -5.59
C GLU A 174 16.07 -16.51 -6.24
N VAL A 175 15.45 -17.50 -5.55
CA VAL A 175 15.65 -18.96 -5.87
C VAL A 175 14.44 -19.94 -5.86
N GLY A 176 13.18 -19.53 -5.65
CA GLY A 176 11.99 -20.29 -6.13
C GLY A 176 10.87 -20.93 -5.24
N ASN A 177 10.18 -20.30 -4.24
CA ASN A 177 9.20 -20.95 -3.31
C ASN A 177 8.58 -20.17 -2.08
N LEU A 178 8.19 -18.87 -2.14
CA LEU A 178 7.57 -18.16 -0.97
C LEU A 178 6.05 -18.37 -0.83
N THR A 179 5.53 -18.29 0.41
CA THR A 179 4.10 -18.42 0.75
C THR A 179 3.53 -17.16 1.42
N ASN A 180 2.24 -17.17 1.76
CA ASN A 180 1.46 -16.00 2.22
C ASN A 180 1.90 -15.37 3.56
N TYR A 181 2.94 -15.86 4.24
CA TYR A 181 3.48 -15.23 5.45
C TYR A 181 4.04 -13.82 5.21
N SER A 182 4.48 -13.52 3.98
CA SER A 182 4.93 -12.16 3.61
C SER A 182 3.77 -11.19 3.34
N TRP A 183 2.51 -11.62 3.32
CA TRP A 183 1.38 -10.73 3.06
C TRP A 183 1.06 -9.88 4.30
N PHE A 184 0.75 -8.60 4.11
CA PHE A 184 0.43 -7.69 5.22
C PHE A 184 -0.77 -8.21 6.04
N GLY A 185 -0.55 -8.41 7.34
CA GLY A 185 -1.45 -9.12 8.25
C GLY A 185 -0.91 -10.45 8.79
N ASN A 186 0.03 -11.10 8.08
CA ASN A 186 0.49 -12.46 8.40
C ASN A 186 1.88 -12.53 9.06
N TYR A 187 2.46 -11.39 9.44
CA TYR A 187 3.79 -11.29 10.07
C TYR A 187 3.84 -10.29 11.23
N HIS A 188 4.92 -10.31 12.01
CA HIS A 188 5.12 -9.43 13.17
C HIS A 188 6.24 -8.41 12.90
N LEU A 189 6.02 -7.13 13.18
CA LEU A 189 7.08 -6.12 13.14
C LEU A 189 8.01 -6.25 14.34
N GLN A 190 9.31 -6.37 14.07
CA GLN A 190 10.41 -6.42 15.02
C GLN A 190 11.61 -5.64 14.47
N ALA A 191 12.65 -5.40 15.28
CA ALA A 191 13.85 -4.72 14.80
C ALA A 191 14.52 -5.50 13.64
N GLY A 192 14.61 -4.88 12.47
CA GLY A 192 15.10 -5.46 11.21
C GLY A 192 14.01 -5.97 10.27
N THR A 193 12.72 -5.98 10.64
CA THR A 193 11.63 -6.31 9.71
C THR A 193 11.55 -5.25 8.62
N ILE A 194 11.42 -5.68 7.36
CA ILE A 194 11.30 -4.80 6.20
C ILE A 194 9.92 -5.01 5.57
N MET A 195 9.16 -3.92 5.42
CA MET A 195 7.96 -3.88 4.58
C MET A 195 8.36 -3.25 3.24
N PHE A 196 8.14 -3.94 2.13
CA PHE A 196 8.61 -3.52 0.80
C PHE A 196 7.54 -3.71 -0.27
N ALA A 197 7.59 -2.84 -1.28
CA ALA A 197 6.78 -2.91 -2.48
C ALA A 197 7.57 -2.35 -3.67
N ARG A 198 7.51 -3.02 -4.82
CA ARG A 198 8.08 -2.58 -6.09
C ARG A 198 7.02 -2.60 -7.19
N PRO A 199 7.12 -1.76 -8.23
CA PRO A 199 6.18 -1.83 -9.32
C PRO A 199 6.43 -3.11 -10.13
N PHE A 200 5.39 -3.61 -10.80
CA PHE A 200 5.54 -4.75 -11.70
C PHE A 200 6.13 -4.26 -13.03
N GLY A 201 7.00 -5.04 -13.66
CA GLY A 201 7.54 -4.76 -14.97
C GLY A 201 8.64 -5.76 -15.36
N GLY A 202 8.97 -5.81 -16.65
CA GLY A 202 10.02 -6.67 -17.19
C GLY A 202 10.04 -6.63 -18.71
N ASP A 203 11.10 -6.04 -19.27
CA ASP A 203 11.26 -5.82 -20.71
C ASP A 203 11.50 -7.14 -21.50
N LYS A 204 11.59 -7.06 -22.83
CA LYS A 204 11.94 -8.14 -23.75
C LYS A 204 13.39 -8.61 -23.58
N GLY A 205 13.65 -9.31 -22.48
CA GLY A 205 14.97 -9.81 -22.10
C GLY A 205 15.05 -10.28 -20.63
N GLY A 206 13.94 -10.71 -20.04
CA GLY A 206 13.83 -11.01 -18.62
C GLY A 206 14.76 -12.13 -18.13
N GLN A 207 15.38 -11.88 -16.98
CA GLN A 207 15.90 -12.87 -16.02
C GLN A 207 16.74 -14.03 -16.60
N GLY A 208 17.96 -13.71 -17.06
CA GLY A 208 19.10 -14.65 -17.13
C GLY A 208 18.98 -15.86 -18.06
N THR A 209 17.84 -16.05 -18.71
CA THR A 209 17.47 -17.24 -19.51
C THR A 209 17.08 -16.89 -20.95
N GLY A 210 16.87 -15.60 -21.24
CA GLY A 210 17.03 -15.04 -22.58
C GLY A 210 15.80 -15.01 -23.50
N GLN A 211 14.62 -15.44 -23.04
CA GLN A 211 13.40 -15.49 -23.89
C GLN A 211 12.08 -15.10 -23.22
N LEU A 212 12.10 -14.46 -22.05
CA LEU A 212 10.88 -14.07 -21.31
C LEU A 212 10.67 -12.55 -21.33
N SER A 213 9.41 -12.10 -21.38
CA SER A 213 9.03 -10.70 -21.54
C SER A 213 7.63 -10.41 -21.02
N PHE A 214 7.43 -9.31 -20.29
CA PHE A 214 6.10 -8.86 -19.88
C PHE A 214 5.66 -7.67 -20.75
N ASP A 215 4.53 -7.81 -21.44
CA ASP A 215 3.92 -6.75 -22.25
C ASP A 215 3.24 -5.63 -21.41
N VAL A 216 3.37 -5.69 -20.07
CA VAL A 216 2.71 -4.80 -19.10
C VAL A 216 3.64 -4.43 -17.93
N GLY A 217 3.40 -3.27 -17.32
CA GLY A 217 4.12 -2.77 -16.14
C GLY A 217 4.80 -1.42 -16.31
N TYR A 218 5.67 -1.09 -15.36
CA TYR A 218 6.30 0.21 -15.20
C TYR A 218 7.66 0.32 -15.92
N GLY A 219 7.93 1.46 -16.56
CA GLY A 219 9.22 1.75 -17.17
C GLY A 219 9.52 0.98 -18.47
N ILE A 220 8.49 0.52 -19.19
CA ILE A 220 8.57 -0.30 -20.42
C ILE A 220 8.27 0.57 -21.66
N THR A 221 8.79 0.22 -22.84
CA THR A 221 8.47 0.85 -24.15
C THR A 221 7.38 0.09 -24.92
N PRO A 222 6.43 0.76 -25.59
CA PRO A 222 5.48 0.10 -26.51
C PRO A 222 6.05 -0.37 -27.86
N SER A 223 7.29 0.01 -28.20
CA SER A 223 7.94 -0.25 -29.49
C SER A 223 9.17 -1.15 -29.38
N ASP A 224 9.46 -1.91 -30.44
CA ASP A 224 10.60 -2.85 -30.55
C ASP A 224 11.97 -2.15 -30.73
N GLU A 225 12.20 -1.01 -30.05
CA GLU A 225 13.34 -0.11 -30.25
C GLU A 225 14.62 -0.53 -29.51
N GLY A 226 14.94 -1.83 -29.58
CA GLY A 226 16.26 -2.37 -29.27
C GLY A 226 16.61 -2.46 -27.78
N ASN A 227 17.85 -2.87 -27.52
CA ASN A 227 18.31 -3.34 -26.21
C ASN A 227 18.62 -2.21 -25.19
N THR A 228 18.08 -1.00 -25.40
CA THR A 228 18.44 0.22 -24.66
C THR A 228 17.31 1.26 -24.60
N GLY A 229 16.37 1.14 -23.65
CA GLY A 229 15.62 2.31 -23.16
C GLY A 229 14.11 2.17 -22.99
N GLY A 230 13.66 1.28 -22.10
CA GLY A 230 12.28 1.31 -21.60
C GLY A 230 11.84 2.70 -21.11
N GLY A 231 10.59 3.07 -21.35
CA GLY A 231 10.10 4.45 -21.25
C GLY A 231 10.19 5.01 -19.83
N ARG A 232 11.11 5.95 -19.59
CA ARG A 232 11.33 6.50 -18.24
C ARG A 232 10.07 7.19 -17.69
N TYR A 233 9.56 6.69 -16.56
CA TYR A 233 8.28 7.05 -15.92
C TYR A 233 6.99 6.63 -16.68
N TYR A 234 7.10 5.82 -17.74
CA TYR A 234 5.95 5.28 -18.47
C TYR A 234 5.26 4.13 -17.71
N TYR A 235 3.98 3.87 -18.00
CA TYR A 235 3.21 2.76 -17.45
C TYR A 235 2.41 2.08 -18.56
N ALA A 236 2.49 0.74 -18.62
CA ALA A 236 1.74 -0.10 -19.54
C ALA A 236 0.76 -1.00 -18.77
N TYR A 237 -0.40 -0.47 -18.38
CA TYR A 237 -1.58 -1.28 -18.02
C TYR A 237 -2.74 -0.97 -18.96
N GLY A 238 -3.45 -2.03 -19.38
CA GLY A 238 -4.80 -1.91 -19.92
C GLY A 238 -5.76 -1.62 -18.75
N TYR A 239 -6.52 -0.53 -18.72
CA TYR A 239 -6.57 0.62 -19.62
C TYR A 239 -6.31 1.93 -18.85
N SER A 240 -5.76 2.92 -19.54
CA SER A 240 -6.18 4.32 -19.39
C SER A 240 -6.91 4.75 -20.67
N ASP A 241 -7.69 5.83 -20.63
CA ASP A 241 -8.65 6.23 -21.68
C ASP A 241 -8.05 6.66 -23.05
N LYS A 242 -6.81 6.28 -23.35
CA LYS A 242 -6.07 6.66 -24.57
C LYS A 242 -5.74 5.48 -25.50
N GLY A 243 -6.62 4.48 -25.53
CA GLY A 243 -6.92 3.70 -26.75
C GLY A 243 -5.77 2.92 -27.41
N GLN A 244 -4.73 2.53 -26.67
CA GLN A 244 -3.55 1.83 -27.20
C GLN A 244 -3.04 0.74 -26.24
N THR A 245 -3.83 -0.31 -25.96
CA THR A 245 -3.33 -1.51 -25.25
C THR A 245 -3.88 -2.81 -25.86
N LYS A 246 -3.14 -3.91 -25.70
CA LYS A 246 -3.53 -5.27 -26.13
C LYS A 246 -4.19 -6.12 -25.03
N ALA A 247 -4.49 -5.53 -23.87
CA ALA A 247 -5.04 -6.22 -22.72
C ALA A 247 -6.55 -5.93 -22.58
N THR A 248 -7.39 -6.88 -22.99
CA THR A 248 -8.85 -6.80 -22.87
C THR A 248 -9.33 -7.55 -21.63
N PHE A 249 -9.18 -6.93 -20.46
CA PHE A 249 -9.67 -7.43 -19.17
C PHE A 249 -10.47 -6.33 -18.46
N ASN A 250 -11.50 -6.71 -17.70
CA ASN A 250 -12.47 -5.78 -17.11
C ASN A 250 -12.04 -5.19 -15.74
N GLU A 251 -10.87 -5.56 -15.24
CA GLU A 251 -10.32 -5.09 -13.96
C GLU A 251 -8.96 -4.44 -14.20
N THR A 252 -8.78 -3.23 -13.69
CA THR A 252 -7.51 -2.49 -13.78
C THR A 252 -6.44 -3.23 -12.97
N SER A 253 -5.30 -3.54 -13.59
CA SER A 253 -4.17 -4.13 -12.87
C SER A 253 -3.49 -3.09 -11.96
N VAL A 254 -3.29 -3.45 -10.70
CA VAL A 254 -2.72 -2.67 -9.60
C VAL A 254 -1.50 -3.41 -9.07
N ASP A 255 -0.30 -2.87 -9.28
CA ASP A 255 0.94 -3.45 -8.75
C ASP A 255 1.26 -2.99 -7.31
N GLN A 256 2.40 -3.43 -6.75
CA GLN A 256 2.67 -3.22 -5.33
C GLN A 256 2.92 -1.75 -5.00
N MET A 257 3.43 -0.94 -5.94
CA MET A 257 3.59 0.50 -5.72
C MET A 257 2.24 1.18 -5.77
N GLU A 258 1.36 0.82 -6.70
CA GLU A 258 0.00 1.35 -6.73
C GLU A 258 -0.84 0.89 -5.51
N ALA A 259 -0.66 -0.35 -5.06
CA ALA A 259 -1.27 -0.90 -3.84
C ALA A 259 -0.84 -0.18 -2.54
N VAL A 260 0.30 0.52 -2.57
CA VAL A 260 0.92 1.18 -1.39
C VAL A 260 0.95 2.71 -1.50
N LEU A 261 0.88 3.28 -2.70
CA LEU A 261 0.92 4.73 -2.97
C LEU A 261 -0.30 5.24 -3.74
N GLY A 262 -1.25 4.37 -4.13
CA GLY A 262 -2.39 4.71 -4.96
C GLY A 262 -2.04 4.94 -6.44
N SER A 263 -3.07 5.13 -7.26
CA SER A 263 -2.94 5.46 -8.69
C SER A 263 -2.16 6.77 -8.91
N ASP A 264 -1.64 6.96 -10.12
CA ASP A 264 -0.76 8.08 -10.51
C ASP A 264 0.56 8.21 -9.69
N TRP A 265 0.95 7.25 -8.84
CA TRP A 265 2.22 7.32 -8.08
C TRP A 265 3.45 7.49 -8.99
N ASN A 266 3.36 7.00 -10.23
CA ASN A 266 4.38 7.16 -11.26
C ASN A 266 4.64 8.62 -11.66
N MET A 267 3.77 9.56 -11.28
CA MET A 267 3.93 11.01 -11.45
C MET A 267 4.83 11.65 -10.38
N LEU A 268 5.13 10.95 -9.29
CA LEU A 268 6.07 11.39 -8.25
C LEU A 268 7.50 11.51 -8.81
N ARG A 269 8.25 12.51 -8.36
CA ARG A 269 9.62 12.86 -8.76
C ARG A 269 10.42 13.24 -7.52
N VAL A 270 11.74 13.28 -7.66
CA VAL A 270 12.67 13.64 -6.57
C VAL A 270 12.24 14.96 -5.91
N GLY A 271 12.03 14.93 -4.59
CA GLY A 271 11.60 16.07 -3.79
C GLY A 271 10.07 16.25 -3.62
N ASP A 272 9.22 15.52 -4.35
CA ASP A 272 7.81 15.39 -3.97
C ASP A 272 7.69 14.70 -2.60
N THR A 273 6.59 14.89 -1.89
CA THR A 273 6.41 14.37 -0.51
C THR A 273 5.23 13.41 -0.39
N VAL A 274 5.47 12.27 0.23
CA VAL A 274 4.45 11.29 0.63
C VAL A 274 4.34 11.28 2.16
N ASN A 275 3.16 11.60 2.71
CA ASN A 275 2.89 11.29 4.11
C ASN A 275 2.66 9.78 4.24
N VAL A 276 3.33 9.16 5.19
CA VAL A 276 3.18 7.74 5.54
C VAL A 276 2.80 7.65 7.02
N LYS A 277 1.82 6.82 7.36
CA LYS A 277 1.25 6.68 8.70
C LYS A 277 0.95 5.22 9.02
N VAL A 278 1.25 4.79 10.24
CA VAL A 278 0.89 3.46 10.78
C VAL A 278 -0.03 3.65 11.98
N ILE A 279 -1.20 3.01 11.92
CA ILE A 279 -2.25 3.07 12.93
C ILE A 279 -2.34 1.71 13.61
N HIS A 280 -2.27 1.67 14.94
CA HIS A 280 -2.53 0.48 15.73
C HIS A 280 -4.05 0.37 15.98
N VAL A 281 -4.69 -0.43 15.13
CA VAL A 281 -6.16 -0.54 14.97
C VAL A 281 -6.87 -0.79 16.31
N PRO A 282 -6.42 -1.72 17.18
CA PRO A 282 -7.09 -1.94 18.47
C PRO A 282 -7.17 -0.71 19.37
N SER A 283 -6.22 0.23 19.26
CA SER A 283 -6.17 1.47 20.05
C SER A 283 -6.69 2.72 19.33
N GLY A 284 -6.92 2.64 18.01
CA GLY A 284 -7.19 3.79 17.14
C GLY A 284 -6.02 4.78 16.94
N GLN A 285 -4.89 4.64 17.66
CA GLN A 285 -3.80 5.61 17.65
C GLN A 285 -2.82 5.42 16.48
N ALA A 286 -2.29 6.53 15.95
CA ALA A 286 -1.16 6.50 15.03
C ALA A 286 0.15 6.29 15.82
N ILE A 287 0.79 5.13 15.64
CA ILE A 287 2.02 4.75 16.37
C ILE A 287 3.30 5.21 15.67
N TRP A 288 3.20 5.59 14.39
CA TRP A 288 4.27 6.22 13.62
C TRP A 288 3.65 7.07 12.49
N GLN A 289 4.19 8.26 12.23
CA GLN A 289 3.85 9.07 11.06
C GLN A 289 5.08 9.89 10.64
N LYS A 290 5.33 10.02 9.34
CA LYS A 290 6.36 10.92 8.80
C LYS A 290 6.04 11.33 7.36
N ASP A 291 6.49 12.54 7.01
CA ASP A 291 6.59 12.99 5.61
C ASP A 291 7.91 12.51 5.00
N ILE A 292 7.81 11.79 3.88
CA ILE A 292 8.91 11.16 3.17
C ILE A 292 9.11 11.86 1.82
N ALA A 293 10.26 12.51 1.65
CA ALA A 293 10.66 13.03 0.35
C ALA A 293 10.99 11.86 -0.59
N VAL A 294 10.54 11.95 -1.83
CA VAL A 294 10.80 10.97 -2.89
C VAL A 294 12.25 11.09 -3.36
N GLU A 295 12.92 9.95 -3.47
CA GLU A 295 14.26 9.75 -4.06
C GLU A 295 14.11 9.22 -5.51
N GLY A 296 15.20 9.07 -6.28
CA GLY A 296 15.16 8.54 -7.65
C GLY A 296 16.54 8.29 -8.26
#